data_AF-A0A367X416-F1
#
_entry.id   AF-A0A367X416-F1
#
_cell.length_a   1.000
_cell.length_b   1.000
_cell.length_c   1.000
_cell.angle_alpha   90.00
_cell.angle_beta   90.00
_cell.angle_gamma   90.00
#
_symmetry.space_group_name_H-M   'P 1'
#
loop_
_entity.id
_entity.type
_entity.pdbx_description
1 polymer ?
#
loop_
_entity_poly.entity_id
_entity_poly.type
_entity_poly.pdbx_seq_one_letter_code
_entity_poly.pdbx_strand_id
1 'polypeptide(L)'
;MPALSATIENNRLIEGHYGAITFGPWGFEASDRYSFLTLDDNSRHIRQSGQDYHFANGCWRLDYQTRLDAAAKTIHIRACFTAQTNSPLQDTVIRLVFDKSAIDHGIIAGKAFTHKNSDRYRLHPVREVQLKAGENNITVTLDHTDGAGRFAPYMYLRDRDDHWIIHARLLPTAPIDDIWLRWANRFFTLSCPHALARVIWHIPGGKALFWRLREKWGRHAPEIQAVPLNIVPAGQSLMLEVTCHFH
;
A
#
# COMPACT_ATOMS: atom_id res chain seq x y z
N MET A 1 -15.95 27.30 -6.15
CA MET A 1 -15.31 25.97 -6.16
C MET A 1 -14.25 25.94 -5.07
N PRO A 2 -14.15 24.86 -4.28
CA PRO A 2 -13.17 24.80 -3.20
C PRO A 2 -11.73 24.83 -3.75
N ALA A 3 -10.83 25.47 -3.00
CA ALA A 3 -9.41 25.46 -3.28
C ALA A 3 -8.78 24.19 -2.67
N LEU A 4 -7.82 23.63 -3.38
CA LEU A 4 -6.98 22.55 -2.86
C LEU A 4 -5.75 23.18 -2.19
N SER A 5 -5.45 22.75 -0.98
CA SER A 5 -4.19 23.07 -0.33
C SER A 5 -3.62 21.87 0.43
N ALA A 6 -2.31 21.81 0.57
CA ALA A 6 -1.62 20.76 1.29
C ALA A 6 -0.28 21.28 1.84
N THR A 7 0.12 20.76 2.99
CA THR A 7 1.43 20.97 3.58
C THR A 7 2.35 19.83 3.15
N ILE A 8 3.41 20.17 2.41
CA ILE A 8 4.42 19.23 1.92
C ILE A 8 5.78 19.63 2.48
N GLU A 9 6.42 18.73 3.23
CA GLU A 9 7.74 18.92 3.82
C GLU A 9 8.67 17.79 3.41
N ASN A 10 9.85 18.10 2.89
CA ASN A 10 10.83 17.09 2.44
C ASN A 10 10.19 16.03 1.52
N ASN A 11 9.40 16.49 0.53
CA ASN A 11 8.60 15.67 -0.38
C ASN A 11 7.47 14.84 0.27
N ARG A 12 7.21 14.96 1.57
CA ARG A 12 6.15 14.22 2.27
C ARG A 12 4.94 15.08 2.46
N LEU A 13 3.77 14.56 2.09
CA LEU A 13 2.50 15.20 2.41
C LEU A 13 2.18 14.94 3.88
N ILE A 14 2.05 16.01 4.66
CA ILE A 14 1.74 15.95 6.08
C ILE A 14 0.22 15.98 6.30
N GLU A 15 -0.43 16.91 5.63
CA GLU A 15 -1.88 17.11 5.67
C GLU A 15 -2.34 17.95 4.47
N GLY A 16 -3.65 17.98 4.24
CA GLY A 16 -4.26 18.96 3.35
C GLY A 16 -5.79 18.92 3.38
N HIS A 17 -6.39 19.81 2.59
CA HIS A 17 -7.84 19.92 2.50
C HIS A 17 -8.32 20.32 1.10
N TYR A 18 -9.54 19.90 0.81
CA TYR A 18 -10.31 20.29 -0.37
C TYR A 18 -11.79 20.47 0.03
N GLY A 19 -12.22 21.72 0.22
CA GLY A 19 -13.53 22.02 0.78
C GLY A 19 -13.65 21.48 2.21
N ALA A 20 -14.66 20.64 2.47
CA ALA A 20 -14.83 19.97 3.76
C ALA A 20 -13.98 18.69 3.92
N ILE A 21 -13.34 18.21 2.83
CA ILE A 21 -12.55 16.99 2.87
C ILE A 21 -11.18 17.33 3.44
N THR A 22 -10.78 16.62 4.49
CA THR A 22 -9.43 16.66 5.04
C THR A 22 -8.73 15.33 4.78
N PHE A 23 -7.42 15.40 4.62
CA PHE A 23 -6.60 14.21 4.45
C PHE A 23 -5.31 14.36 5.25
N GLY A 24 -4.91 13.24 5.86
CA GLY A 24 -3.73 13.17 6.71
C GLY A 24 -2.48 12.81 5.92
N PRO A 25 -1.45 12.28 6.59
CA PRO A 25 -0.18 12.02 5.95
C PRO A 25 -0.34 10.94 4.89
N TRP A 26 0.16 11.23 3.69
CA TRP A 26 0.32 10.25 2.63
C TRP A 26 1.80 9.87 2.55
N GLY A 27 2.07 8.65 2.11
CA GLY A 27 3.44 8.18 2.13
C GLY A 27 3.69 6.90 1.37
N PHE A 28 4.95 6.50 1.39
CA PHE A 28 5.40 5.23 0.88
C PHE A 28 5.51 4.21 2.01
N GLU A 29 5.08 2.97 1.74
CA GLU A 29 5.29 1.83 2.63
C GLU A 29 5.91 0.66 1.85
N ALA A 30 6.74 -0.13 2.51
CA ALA A 30 7.28 -1.36 1.96
C ALA A 30 7.58 -2.36 3.08
N SER A 31 7.45 -3.65 2.79
CA SER A 31 7.69 -4.68 3.80
C SER A 31 8.48 -5.88 3.29
N ASP A 32 9.32 -6.42 4.16
CA ASP A 32 9.88 -7.76 4.04
C ASP A 32 9.32 -8.65 5.16
N ARG A 33 9.91 -9.84 5.37
CA ARG A 33 9.47 -10.79 6.41
C ARG A 33 9.45 -10.21 7.84
N TYR A 34 10.35 -9.31 8.18
CA TYR A 34 10.54 -8.84 9.56
C TYR A 34 10.51 -7.32 9.69
N SER A 35 10.71 -6.60 8.59
CA SER A 35 10.85 -5.16 8.54
C SER A 35 9.65 -4.54 7.82
N PHE A 36 9.23 -3.40 8.34
CA PHE A 36 8.18 -2.57 7.77
C PHE A 36 8.68 -1.14 7.70
N LEU A 37 8.87 -0.64 6.49
CA LEU A 37 9.13 0.76 6.21
C LEU A 37 7.81 1.46 6.00
N THR A 38 7.64 2.59 6.68
CA THR A 38 6.69 3.65 6.34
C THR A 38 7.45 4.96 6.43
N LEU A 39 7.10 5.94 5.60
CA LEU A 39 7.69 7.26 5.73
C LEU A 39 7.28 7.96 7.03
N ASP A 40 6.20 7.53 7.69
CA ASP A 40 5.86 8.01 9.04
C ASP A 40 6.75 7.41 10.15
N ASP A 41 6.56 7.87 11.39
CA ASP A 41 7.41 7.49 12.53
C ASP A 41 7.17 6.07 13.06
N ASN A 42 6.35 5.26 12.38
CA ASN A 42 6.00 3.89 12.80
C ASN A 42 6.73 2.79 12.02
N SER A 43 7.88 3.11 11.41
CA SER A 43 8.76 2.10 10.83
C SER A 43 9.21 1.08 11.88
N ARG A 44 9.29 -0.20 11.50
CA ARG A 44 9.66 -1.33 12.38
C ARG A 44 10.82 -2.11 11.80
N HIS A 45 11.84 -2.36 12.62
CA HIS A 45 13.05 -3.09 12.22
C HIS A 45 13.71 -2.52 10.96
N ILE A 46 13.72 -1.18 10.85
CA ILE A 46 14.42 -0.44 9.79
C ILE A 46 15.55 0.36 10.43
N ARG A 47 16.72 0.33 9.82
CA ARG A 47 17.81 1.26 10.13
C ARG A 47 18.09 2.10 8.90
N GLN A 48 18.13 3.42 9.05
CA GLN A 48 18.51 4.32 7.96
C GLN A 48 20.01 4.68 8.05
N SER A 49 20.72 4.64 6.94
CA SER A 49 22.10 5.13 6.80
C SER A 49 22.20 6.01 5.56
N GLY A 50 22.29 7.33 5.76
CA GLY A 50 22.19 8.27 4.65
C GLY A 50 20.84 8.14 3.92
N GLN A 51 20.90 7.80 2.63
CA GLN A 51 19.72 7.60 1.78
C GLN A 51 19.23 6.15 1.74
N ASP A 52 19.94 5.23 2.40
CA ASP A 52 19.66 3.80 2.33
C ASP A 52 18.87 3.33 3.55
N TYR A 53 17.83 2.54 3.29
CA TYR A 53 16.98 1.85 4.26
C TYR A 53 17.43 0.40 4.36
N HIS A 54 17.95 0.03 5.52
CA HIS A 54 18.33 -1.34 5.85
C HIS A 54 17.14 -2.06 6.49
N PHE A 55 16.63 -3.03 5.74
CA PHE A 55 15.67 -4.02 6.20
C PHE A 55 16.43 -5.21 6.81
N ALA A 56 15.72 -6.11 7.48
CA ALA A 56 16.31 -7.32 8.03
C ALA A 56 16.97 -8.19 6.95
N ASN A 57 16.39 -8.24 5.75
CA ASN A 57 16.89 -9.09 4.66
C ASN A 57 17.30 -8.31 3.41
N GLY A 58 17.55 -7.00 3.50
CA GLY A 58 17.84 -6.22 2.31
C GLY A 58 18.27 -4.79 2.58
N CYS A 59 18.77 -4.14 1.54
CA CYS A 59 19.13 -2.74 1.55
C CYS A 59 18.48 -2.06 0.36
N TRP A 60 17.85 -0.92 0.59
CA TRP A 60 17.03 -0.24 -0.40
C TRP A 60 17.25 1.26 -0.38
N ARG A 61 17.07 1.90 -1.53
CA ARG A 61 17.02 3.36 -1.65
C ARG A 61 15.66 3.79 -2.17
N LEU A 62 15.10 4.84 -1.58
CA LEU A 62 13.83 5.41 -2.01
C LEU A 62 14.05 6.81 -2.59
N ASP A 63 13.71 6.97 -3.85
CA ASP A 63 13.45 8.28 -4.48
C ASP A 63 11.95 8.55 -4.39
N TYR A 64 11.55 9.52 -3.55
CA TYR A 64 10.16 9.86 -3.27
C TYR A 64 9.91 11.34 -3.50
N GLN A 65 8.87 11.63 -4.27
CA GLN A 65 8.47 12.99 -4.61
C GLN A 65 6.96 13.18 -4.51
N THR A 66 6.54 14.26 -3.86
CA THR A 66 5.15 14.76 -3.89
C THR A 66 5.13 16.14 -4.51
N ARG A 67 4.19 16.39 -5.43
CA ARG A 67 3.96 17.70 -6.06
C ARG A 67 2.49 18.07 -5.97
N LEU A 68 2.21 19.27 -5.47
CA LEU A 68 0.89 19.89 -5.50
C LEU A 68 0.78 20.82 -6.71
N ASP A 69 -0.26 20.64 -7.51
CA ASP A 69 -0.73 21.64 -8.48
C ASP A 69 -2.11 22.11 -8.02
N ALA A 70 -2.13 23.26 -7.34
CA ALA A 70 -3.36 23.83 -6.81
C ALA A 70 -4.30 24.34 -7.91
N ALA A 71 -3.77 24.73 -9.07
CA ALA A 71 -4.56 25.23 -10.19
C ALA A 71 -5.29 24.09 -10.91
N ALA A 72 -4.59 22.98 -11.16
CA ALA A 72 -5.17 21.75 -11.70
C ALA A 72 -5.94 20.95 -10.65
N LYS A 73 -5.84 21.32 -9.37
CA LYS A 73 -6.39 20.60 -8.21
C LYS A 73 -5.92 19.14 -8.17
N THR A 74 -4.62 18.95 -8.30
CA THR A 74 -4.00 17.62 -8.28
C THR A 74 -2.85 17.52 -7.31
N ILE A 75 -2.68 16.35 -6.71
CA ILE A 75 -1.47 15.97 -5.97
C ILE A 75 -0.88 14.74 -6.63
N HIS A 76 0.36 14.85 -7.10
CA HIS A 76 1.09 13.76 -7.75
C HIS A 76 2.15 13.22 -6.81
N ILE A 77 2.20 11.89 -6.65
CA ILE A 77 3.22 11.17 -5.88
C ILE A 77 3.95 10.20 -6.81
N ARG A 78 5.29 10.26 -6.77
CA ARG A 78 6.18 9.30 -7.41
C ARG A 78 7.07 8.64 -6.37
N ALA A 79 7.16 7.32 -6.41
CA ALA A 79 8.07 6.54 -5.59
C ALA A 79 8.84 5.55 -6.46
N CYS A 80 10.17 5.60 -6.40
CA CYS A 80 11.07 4.62 -7.02
C CYS A 80 11.92 3.99 -5.92
N PHE A 81 11.77 2.67 -5.74
CA PHE A 81 12.38 1.91 -4.66
C PHE A 81 13.40 0.92 -5.23
N THR A 82 14.68 1.27 -5.12
CA THR A 82 15.79 0.56 -5.76
C THR A 82 16.50 -0.36 -4.78
N ALA A 83 16.61 -1.64 -5.13
CA ALA A 83 17.36 -2.61 -4.34
C ALA A 83 18.87 -2.33 -4.44
N GLN A 84 19.54 -2.10 -3.31
CA GLN A 84 20.99 -1.94 -3.27
C GLN A 84 21.71 -3.30 -3.17
N THR A 85 21.02 -4.30 -2.65
CA THR A 85 21.42 -5.71 -2.63
C THR A 85 20.27 -6.58 -3.11
N ASN A 86 20.53 -7.84 -3.47
CA ASN A 86 19.45 -8.80 -3.73
C ASN A 86 18.56 -8.89 -2.48
N SER A 87 17.32 -8.42 -2.59
CA SER A 87 16.49 -8.17 -1.41
C SER A 87 15.09 -8.74 -1.62
N PRO A 88 14.57 -9.58 -0.70
CA PRO A 88 13.21 -10.09 -0.76
C PRO A 88 12.23 -8.99 -0.35
N LEU A 89 11.09 -8.92 -1.05
CA LEU A 89 10.06 -7.94 -0.74
C LEU A 89 8.66 -8.55 -0.89
N GLN A 90 7.78 -8.19 0.04
CA GLN A 90 6.36 -8.59 0.04
C GLN A 90 5.49 -7.64 -0.77
N ASP A 91 5.82 -6.35 -0.71
CA ASP A 91 5.09 -5.28 -1.38
C ASP A 91 5.84 -3.94 -1.33
N THR A 92 5.44 -3.05 -2.23
CA THR A 92 5.61 -1.60 -2.10
C THR A 92 4.26 -0.92 -2.29
N VAL A 93 4.08 0.21 -1.64
CA VAL A 93 2.80 0.89 -1.51
C VAL A 93 3.00 2.40 -1.56
N ILE A 94 2.15 3.11 -2.29
CA ILE A 94 1.79 4.50 -1.97
C ILE A 94 0.46 4.47 -1.23
N ARG A 95 0.47 4.95 0.01
CA ARG A 95 -0.68 4.99 0.91
C ARG A 95 -1.23 6.41 0.99
N LEU A 96 -2.52 6.54 0.67
CA LEU A 96 -3.29 7.76 0.78
C LEU A 96 -4.37 7.59 1.86
N VAL A 97 -4.53 8.61 2.70
CA VAL A 97 -5.43 8.58 3.87
C VAL A 97 -6.33 9.80 3.82
N PHE A 98 -7.63 9.57 3.91
CA PHE A 98 -8.65 10.61 3.90
C PHE A 98 -9.51 10.47 5.13
N ASP A 99 -9.85 11.59 5.77
CA ASP A 99 -10.82 11.60 6.85
C ASP A 99 -12.21 11.25 6.30
N LYS A 100 -12.97 10.44 7.02
CA LYS A 100 -14.28 9.98 6.53
C LYS A 100 -15.38 11.05 6.59
N SER A 101 -15.23 12.10 7.42
CA SER A 101 -16.31 12.99 7.87
C SER A 101 -17.10 13.63 6.73
N ALA A 102 -16.42 14.00 5.64
CA ALA A 102 -17.03 14.61 4.46
C ALA A 102 -17.23 13.63 3.29
N ILE A 103 -16.93 12.34 3.47
CA ILE A 103 -16.92 11.34 2.39
C ILE A 103 -18.06 10.34 2.58
N ASP A 104 -19.02 10.35 1.65
CA ASP A 104 -20.21 9.50 1.68
C ASP A 104 -19.87 8.02 1.45
N HIS A 105 -19.07 7.75 0.42
CA HIS A 105 -18.70 6.40 0.00
C HIS A 105 -17.46 6.39 -0.90
N GLY A 106 -16.79 5.24 -0.96
CA GLY A 106 -15.72 4.99 -1.92
C GLY A 106 -16.16 4.01 -3.01
N ILE A 107 -15.57 4.15 -4.20
CA ILE A 107 -15.87 3.33 -5.38
C ILE A 107 -14.57 2.70 -5.87
N ILE A 108 -14.59 1.38 -6.08
CA ILE A 108 -13.49 0.63 -6.66
C ILE A 108 -14.02 -0.52 -7.51
N ALA A 109 -13.43 -0.75 -8.68
CA ALA A 109 -13.87 -1.79 -9.62
C ALA A 109 -15.39 -1.75 -9.92
N GLY A 110 -15.94 -0.53 -10.08
CA GLY A 110 -17.36 -0.28 -10.37
C GLY A 110 -18.31 -0.54 -9.20
N LYS A 111 -17.80 -0.80 -7.98
CA LYS A 111 -18.63 -1.07 -6.80
C LYS A 111 -18.47 0.03 -5.76
N ALA A 112 -19.61 0.53 -5.27
CA ALA A 112 -19.66 1.53 -4.22
C ALA A 112 -19.73 0.88 -2.81
N PHE A 113 -19.05 1.49 -1.85
CA PHE A 113 -18.99 1.03 -0.47
C PHE A 113 -19.13 2.20 0.49
N THR A 114 -20.07 2.11 1.42
CA THR A 114 -20.20 3.06 2.53
C THR A 114 -19.21 2.72 3.63
N HIS A 115 -18.82 3.74 4.42
CA HIS A 115 -17.91 3.56 5.54
C HIS A 115 -18.61 2.80 6.66
N LYS A 116 -18.06 1.65 7.06
CA LYS A 116 -18.63 0.80 8.13
C LYS A 116 -17.57 0.37 9.16
N ASN A 117 -16.39 0.99 9.13
CA ASN A 117 -15.22 0.54 9.91
C ASN A 117 -15.00 -0.99 9.80
N SER A 118 -15.17 -1.53 8.58
CA SER A 118 -15.13 -2.98 8.34
C SER A 118 -13.71 -3.54 8.35
N ASP A 119 -12.72 -2.67 8.14
CA ASP A 119 -11.32 -3.01 7.98
C ASP A 119 -11.04 -3.98 6.82
N ARG A 120 -11.95 -4.07 5.84
CA ARG A 120 -11.82 -4.96 4.68
C ARG A 120 -11.00 -4.32 3.57
N TYR A 121 -10.13 -5.12 2.98
CA TYR A 121 -9.25 -4.71 1.91
C TYR A 121 -9.90 -5.08 0.59
N ARG A 122 -10.43 -4.08 -0.11
CA ARG A 122 -11.08 -4.28 -1.41
C ARG A 122 -10.00 -4.14 -2.49
N LEU A 123 -9.23 -5.20 -2.70
CA LEU A 123 -8.09 -5.22 -3.61
C LEU A 123 -8.50 -5.62 -5.02
N HIS A 124 -8.17 -4.80 -6.02
CA HIS A 124 -8.52 -5.04 -7.42
C HIS A 124 -7.37 -4.65 -8.37
N PRO A 125 -7.16 -5.38 -9.49
CA PRO A 125 -6.20 -5.02 -10.53
C PRO A 125 -6.80 -3.92 -11.43
N VAL A 126 -7.13 -2.78 -10.83
CA VAL A 126 -7.67 -1.59 -11.50
C VAL A 126 -6.69 -0.44 -11.33
N ARG A 127 -6.86 0.61 -12.12
CA ARG A 127 -5.99 1.80 -12.09
C ARG A 127 -6.64 2.99 -11.42
N GLU A 128 -7.88 2.87 -10.95
CA GLU A 128 -8.65 3.99 -10.44
C GLU A 128 -9.46 3.60 -9.20
N VAL A 129 -9.51 4.52 -8.24
CA VAL A 129 -10.38 4.49 -7.06
C VAL A 129 -10.97 5.88 -6.88
N GLN A 130 -12.26 5.96 -6.54
CA GLN A 130 -12.93 7.24 -6.30
C GLN A 130 -13.44 7.33 -4.86
N LEU A 131 -13.49 8.54 -4.31
CA LEU A 131 -14.18 8.88 -3.07
C LEU A 131 -15.21 9.98 -3.39
N LYS A 132 -16.46 9.74 -3.02
CA LYS A 132 -17.57 10.68 -3.26
C LYS A 132 -17.89 11.46 -1.98
N ALA A 133 -18.00 12.78 -2.10
CA ALA A 133 -18.12 13.71 -0.96
C ALA A 133 -19.12 14.84 -1.29
N GLY A 134 -20.42 14.53 -1.19
CA GLY A 134 -21.50 15.42 -1.62
C GLY A 134 -21.38 15.76 -3.11
N GLU A 135 -21.30 17.05 -3.44
CA GLU A 135 -21.09 17.51 -4.81
C GLU A 135 -19.67 17.25 -5.32
N ASN A 136 -18.68 17.24 -4.42
CA ASN A 136 -17.28 17.03 -4.77
C ASN A 136 -16.98 15.55 -5.04
N ASN A 137 -15.88 15.28 -5.74
CA ASN A 137 -15.31 13.93 -5.81
C ASN A 137 -13.78 13.96 -5.81
N ILE A 138 -13.19 12.85 -5.38
CA ILE A 138 -11.75 12.62 -5.45
C ILE A 138 -11.53 11.39 -6.30
N THR A 139 -10.66 11.49 -7.29
CA THR A 139 -10.25 10.38 -8.15
C THR A 139 -8.77 10.11 -7.96
N VAL A 140 -8.41 8.91 -7.57
CA VAL A 140 -7.02 8.47 -7.43
C VAL A 140 -6.68 7.54 -8.58
N THR A 141 -5.72 7.94 -9.41
CA THR A 141 -5.25 7.18 -10.57
C THR A 141 -3.86 6.59 -10.35
N LEU A 142 -3.64 5.41 -10.92
CA LEU A 142 -2.35 4.73 -10.98
C LEU A 142 -1.76 4.93 -12.39
N ASP A 143 -1.02 6.01 -12.53
CA ASP A 143 -0.61 6.56 -13.84
C ASP A 143 0.51 5.74 -14.46
N HIS A 144 1.50 5.37 -13.65
CA HIS A 144 2.62 4.58 -14.10
C HIS A 144 3.12 3.61 -13.02
N THR A 145 3.55 2.44 -13.47
CA THR A 145 4.07 1.38 -12.58
C THR A 145 5.14 0.58 -13.27
N ASP A 146 6.20 0.28 -12.55
CA ASP A 146 7.20 -0.71 -12.96
C ASP A 146 7.40 -1.71 -11.81
N GLY A 147 7.03 -2.96 -12.04
CA GLY A 147 7.21 -4.05 -11.09
C GLY A 147 8.46 -4.89 -11.34
N ALA A 148 9.39 -4.43 -12.19
CA ALA A 148 10.59 -5.14 -12.62
C ALA A 148 10.31 -6.57 -13.16
N GLY A 149 9.12 -6.79 -13.73
CA GLY A 149 8.65 -8.12 -14.18
C GLY A 149 8.36 -9.13 -13.05
N ARG A 150 8.56 -8.75 -11.78
CA ARG A 150 8.37 -9.60 -10.59
C ARG A 150 7.14 -9.20 -9.76
N PHE A 151 6.57 -8.02 -10.00
CA PHE A 151 5.43 -7.50 -9.26
C PHE A 151 4.35 -6.97 -10.21
N ALA A 152 3.09 -7.09 -9.84
CA ALA A 152 1.95 -6.52 -10.55
C ALA A 152 1.25 -5.43 -9.73
N PRO A 153 0.70 -4.42 -10.41
CA PRO A 153 0.00 -3.31 -9.76
C PRO A 153 -1.42 -3.68 -9.35
N TYR A 154 -1.83 -3.18 -8.19
CA TYR A 154 -3.18 -3.28 -7.67
C TYR A 154 -3.54 -1.99 -6.94
N MET A 155 -4.81 -1.63 -7.01
CA MET A 155 -5.39 -0.62 -6.14
C MET A 155 -6.22 -1.31 -5.06
N TYR A 156 -6.24 -0.76 -3.85
CA TYR A 156 -7.21 -1.17 -2.85
C TYR A 156 -7.89 0.02 -2.19
N LEU A 157 -9.13 -0.21 -1.76
CA LEU A 157 -9.92 0.69 -0.91
C LEU A 157 -10.27 0.02 0.42
N ARG A 158 -10.02 0.71 1.54
CA ARG A 158 -10.28 0.23 2.90
C ARG A 158 -10.95 1.31 3.73
N ASP A 159 -11.99 0.93 4.47
CA ASP A 159 -12.61 1.74 5.51
C ASP A 159 -12.12 1.24 6.87
N ARG A 160 -11.42 2.10 7.62
CA ARG A 160 -10.86 1.74 8.92
C ARG A 160 -10.98 2.91 9.87
N ASP A 161 -11.48 2.64 11.07
CA ASP A 161 -11.66 3.61 12.14
C ASP A 161 -12.39 4.85 11.59
N ASP A 162 -11.79 6.04 11.62
CA ASP A 162 -12.40 7.26 11.05
C ASP A 162 -11.84 7.66 9.68
N HIS A 163 -11.26 6.72 8.94
CA HIS A 163 -10.55 7.01 7.70
C HIS A 163 -10.99 6.12 6.54
N TRP A 164 -10.88 6.70 5.35
CA TRP A 164 -10.71 5.98 4.09
C TRP A 164 -9.23 5.87 3.76
N ILE A 165 -8.80 4.68 3.38
CA ILE A 165 -7.42 4.39 3.01
C ILE A 165 -7.41 3.82 1.60
N ILE A 166 -6.65 4.46 0.71
CA ILE A 166 -6.39 3.98 -0.65
C ILE A 166 -4.92 3.61 -0.74
N HIS A 167 -4.61 2.42 -1.21
CA HIS A 167 -3.22 2.09 -1.58
C HIS A 167 -3.13 1.79 -3.07
N ALA A 168 -2.13 2.38 -3.71
CA ALA A 168 -1.54 1.85 -4.92
C ALA A 168 -0.39 0.93 -4.52
N ARG A 169 -0.43 -0.33 -4.94
CA ARG A 169 0.48 -1.37 -4.42
C ARG A 169 1.04 -2.24 -5.53
N LEU A 170 2.33 -2.56 -5.43
CA LEU A 170 2.95 -3.63 -6.21
C LEU A 170 2.98 -4.91 -5.37
N LEU A 171 2.51 -6.01 -5.95
CA LEU A 171 2.44 -7.32 -5.31
C LEU A 171 3.22 -8.38 -6.10
N PRO A 172 3.96 -9.28 -5.44
CA PRO A 172 4.71 -10.33 -6.10
C PRO A 172 3.84 -11.17 -7.05
N THR A 173 4.34 -11.40 -8.25
CA THR A 173 3.76 -12.27 -9.27
C THR A 173 4.63 -13.48 -9.54
N ALA A 174 4.02 -14.53 -10.10
CA ALA A 174 4.75 -15.75 -10.43
C ALA A 174 5.88 -15.49 -11.44
N PRO A 175 7.01 -16.22 -11.36
CA PRO A 175 7.32 -17.23 -10.34
C PRO A 175 7.56 -16.61 -8.96
N ILE A 176 7.08 -17.24 -7.88
CA ILE A 176 7.26 -16.73 -6.51
C ILE A 176 8.54 -17.34 -5.92
N ASP A 177 9.45 -16.51 -5.41
CA ASP A 177 10.74 -16.99 -4.86
C ASP A 177 10.57 -17.61 -3.47
N ASP A 178 9.75 -16.96 -2.63
CA ASP A 178 9.55 -17.35 -1.25
C ASP A 178 8.12 -17.05 -0.77
N ILE A 179 7.67 -17.76 0.25
CA ILE A 179 6.36 -17.65 0.85
C ILE A 179 6.52 -17.68 2.36
N TRP A 180 6.04 -16.62 2.99
CA TRP A 180 5.92 -16.53 4.42
C TRP A 180 4.50 -16.85 4.84
N LEU A 181 4.30 -18.06 5.35
CA LEU A 181 3.05 -18.42 6.02
C LEU A 181 3.18 -18.10 7.51
N ARG A 182 2.39 -17.14 7.97
CA ARG A 182 2.39 -16.69 9.36
C ARG A 182 1.01 -16.72 9.97
N TRP A 183 0.98 -16.88 11.27
CA TRP A 183 -0.17 -16.58 12.12
C TRP A 183 0.24 -15.52 13.13
N ALA A 184 -0.27 -14.30 12.95
CA ALA A 184 -0.07 -13.22 13.90
C ALA A 184 -1.36 -12.93 14.68
N ASN A 185 -1.21 -12.47 15.92
CA ASN A 185 -2.23 -11.83 16.71
C ASN A 185 -1.56 -10.92 17.76
N ARG A 186 -2.36 -10.31 18.65
CA ARG A 186 -1.85 -9.39 19.68
C ARG A 186 -0.86 -10.02 20.68
N PHE A 187 -0.83 -11.35 20.80
CA PHE A 187 -0.01 -12.07 21.77
C PHE A 187 1.19 -12.77 21.16
N PHE A 188 1.10 -13.20 19.90
CA PHE A 188 2.19 -13.94 19.26
C PHE A 188 2.20 -13.76 17.74
N THR A 189 3.39 -13.98 17.16
CA THR A 189 3.55 -14.25 15.74
C THR A 189 4.26 -15.59 15.58
N LEU A 190 3.56 -16.57 15.03
CA LEU A 190 4.12 -17.88 14.68
C LEU A 190 4.34 -17.95 13.17
N SER A 191 5.51 -18.42 12.76
CA SER A 191 5.85 -18.63 11.36
C SER A 191 5.94 -20.12 11.06
N CYS A 192 5.33 -20.54 9.97
CA CYS A 192 5.45 -21.89 9.46
C CYS A 192 6.89 -22.12 8.93
N PRO A 193 7.51 -23.28 9.16
CA PRO A 193 8.78 -23.63 8.54
C PRO A 193 8.72 -23.53 7.01
N HIS A 194 9.81 -23.07 6.40
CA HIS A 194 9.87 -22.71 4.98
C HIS A 194 9.45 -23.82 4.02
N ALA A 195 9.90 -25.06 4.28
CA ALA A 195 9.54 -26.22 3.47
C ALA A 195 8.02 -26.48 3.51
N LEU A 196 7.40 -26.39 4.69
CA LEU A 196 5.98 -26.62 4.86
C LEU A 196 5.14 -25.50 4.23
N ALA A 197 5.57 -24.23 4.36
CA ALA A 197 4.93 -23.10 3.70
C ALA A 197 4.92 -23.27 2.17
N ARG A 198 6.05 -23.73 1.59
CA ARG A 198 6.13 -24.05 0.17
C ARG A 198 5.21 -25.20 -0.21
N VAL A 199 5.17 -26.29 0.55
CA VAL A 199 4.27 -27.42 0.27
C VAL A 199 2.80 -26.96 0.28
N ILE A 200 2.36 -26.25 1.32
CA ILE A 200 0.98 -25.76 1.44
C ILE A 200 0.59 -24.86 0.26
N TRP A 201 1.51 -24.03 -0.23
CA TRP A 201 1.23 -23.15 -1.35
C TRP A 201 0.98 -23.87 -2.67
N HIS A 202 1.71 -24.95 -2.93
CA HIS A 202 1.64 -25.70 -4.18
C HIS A 202 0.48 -26.71 -4.22
N ILE A 203 -0.16 -26.99 -3.07
CA ILE A 203 -1.37 -27.82 -3.02
C ILE A 203 -2.55 -27.06 -3.68
N PRO A 204 -3.35 -27.71 -4.54
CA PRO A 204 -4.57 -27.12 -5.09
C PRO A 204 -5.48 -26.56 -3.99
N GLY A 205 -5.81 -25.27 -4.10
CA GLY A 205 -6.66 -24.58 -3.10
C GLY A 205 -5.93 -24.06 -1.86
N GLY A 206 -4.69 -24.48 -1.57
CA GLY A 206 -3.90 -23.97 -0.43
C GLY A 206 -3.63 -22.47 -0.52
N LYS A 207 -3.33 -21.98 -1.73
CA LYS A 207 -3.30 -20.55 -2.04
C LYS A 207 -4.65 -19.89 -1.71
N ALA A 208 -5.77 -20.41 -2.21
CA ALA A 208 -7.07 -19.77 -2.01
C ALA A 208 -7.47 -19.67 -0.53
N LEU A 209 -7.13 -20.70 0.26
CA LEU A 209 -7.49 -20.84 1.67
C LEU A 209 -6.71 -19.87 2.58
N PHE A 210 -5.39 -19.76 2.43
CA PHE A 210 -4.56 -18.96 3.34
C PHE A 210 -4.11 -17.61 2.76
N TRP A 211 -4.38 -17.35 1.48
CA TRP A 211 -4.05 -16.08 0.87
C TRP A 211 -4.92 -14.97 1.45
N ARG A 212 -4.28 -14.19 2.32
CA ARG A 212 -4.75 -12.90 2.82
C ARG A 212 -6.15 -12.97 3.44
N LEU A 213 -6.39 -13.96 4.30
CA LEU A 213 -7.67 -14.16 4.97
C LEU A 213 -8.16 -12.91 5.69
N ARG A 214 -7.30 -12.30 6.51
CA ARG A 214 -7.63 -11.04 7.19
C ARG A 214 -8.00 -9.92 6.23
N GLU A 215 -7.28 -9.79 5.11
CA GLU A 215 -7.57 -8.75 4.12
C GLU A 215 -8.97 -8.94 3.51
N LYS A 216 -9.35 -10.20 3.23
CA LYS A 216 -10.66 -10.55 2.67
C LYS A 216 -11.80 -10.41 3.68
N TRP A 217 -11.60 -10.85 4.91
CA TRP A 217 -12.68 -11.02 5.89
C TRP A 217 -12.79 -9.87 6.91
N GLY A 218 -11.76 -9.02 7.01
CA GLY A 218 -11.76 -7.80 7.80
C GLY A 218 -11.36 -8.01 9.27
N ARG A 219 -11.78 -7.06 10.13
CA ARG A 219 -11.29 -6.86 11.50
C ARG A 219 -11.36 -8.09 12.42
N HIS A 220 -12.29 -9.01 12.17
CA HIS A 220 -12.55 -10.18 13.04
C HIS A 220 -11.91 -11.47 12.56
N ALA A 221 -11.21 -11.46 11.42
CA ALA A 221 -10.58 -12.65 10.90
C ALA A 221 -9.21 -12.91 11.53
N PRO A 222 -8.82 -14.19 11.70
CA PRO A 222 -7.50 -14.53 12.20
C PRO A 222 -6.42 -14.00 11.25
N GLU A 223 -5.30 -13.47 11.78
CA GLU A 223 -4.16 -13.04 10.94
C GLU A 223 -3.31 -14.21 10.48
N ILE A 224 -3.95 -15.24 9.92
CA ILE A 224 -3.28 -16.32 9.20
C ILE A 224 -3.13 -15.87 7.75
N GLN A 225 -1.90 -15.72 7.28
CA GLN A 225 -1.62 -15.20 5.95
C GLN A 225 -0.45 -15.93 5.31
N ALA A 226 -0.66 -16.46 4.11
CA ALA A 226 0.41 -16.75 3.18
C ALA A 226 0.75 -15.45 2.44
N VAL A 227 1.97 -14.93 2.66
CA VAL A 227 2.47 -13.71 2.04
C VAL A 227 3.58 -14.09 1.07
N PRO A 228 3.45 -13.76 -0.22
CA PRO A 228 4.49 -14.06 -1.19
C PRO A 228 5.67 -13.09 -1.02
N LEU A 229 6.86 -13.51 -1.40
CA LEU A 229 8.02 -12.64 -1.52
C LEU A 229 8.72 -12.93 -2.84
N ASN A 230 9.13 -11.88 -3.52
CA ASN A 230 10.05 -11.97 -4.64
C ASN A 230 11.33 -11.23 -4.31
N ILE A 231 12.46 -11.80 -4.74
CA ILE A 231 13.77 -11.19 -4.67
C ILE A 231 13.84 -10.17 -5.80
N VAL A 232 14.14 -8.93 -5.44
CA VAL A 232 14.52 -7.89 -6.39
C VAL A 232 16.05 -7.88 -6.49
N PRO A 233 16.62 -8.14 -7.68
CA PRO A 233 18.06 -8.06 -7.90
C PRO A 233 18.62 -6.67 -7.58
N ALA A 234 19.87 -6.63 -7.11
CA ALA A 234 20.58 -5.38 -6.91
C ALA A 234 20.58 -4.52 -8.19
N GLY A 235 20.31 -3.22 -8.04
CA GLY A 235 20.20 -2.26 -9.12
C GLY A 235 18.83 -2.18 -9.79
N GLN A 236 17.94 -3.16 -9.58
CA GLN A 236 16.56 -3.07 -10.07
C GLN A 236 15.69 -2.22 -9.14
N SER A 237 14.66 -1.61 -9.73
CA SER A 237 13.77 -0.70 -9.02
C SER A 237 12.31 -1.09 -9.21
N LEU A 238 11.51 -0.82 -8.17
CA LEU A 238 10.06 -0.87 -8.23
C LEU A 238 9.52 0.55 -8.21
N MET A 239 8.63 0.89 -9.14
CA MET A 239 8.13 2.25 -9.32
C MET A 239 6.61 2.31 -9.26
N LEU A 240 6.09 3.34 -8.59
CA LEU A 240 4.68 3.70 -8.50
C LEU A 240 4.54 5.20 -8.73
N GLU A 241 3.64 5.60 -9.62
CA GLU A 241 3.20 6.99 -9.83
C GLU A 241 1.68 7.07 -9.70
N VAL A 242 1.23 7.96 -8.82
CA VAL A 242 -0.17 8.14 -8.45
C VAL A 242 -0.53 9.60 -8.53
N THR A 243 -1.66 9.91 -9.17
CA THR A 243 -2.26 11.24 -9.10
C THR A 243 -3.58 11.19 -8.35
N CYS A 244 -3.75 12.11 -7.42
CA CYS A 244 -5.02 12.38 -6.76
C CYS A 244 -5.62 13.65 -7.38
N HIS A 245 -6.77 13.52 -8.01
CA HIS A 245 -7.54 14.58 -8.62
C HIS A 245 -8.70 14.99 -7.72
N PHE A 246 -8.89 16.29 -7.53
CA PHE A 246 -9.96 16.86 -6.71
C PHE A 246 -10.92 17.68 -7.59
N HIS A 247 -12.19 17.28 -7.66
CA HIS A 247 -13.20 17.88 -8.54
C HIS A 247 -14.30 18.57 -7.74
#